data_AF-A0A843DBF1-F1
#
_entry.id   AF-A0A843DBF1-F1
#
_cell.length_a   1.000
_cell.length_b   1.000
_cell.length_c   1.000
_cell.angle_alpha   90.00
_cell.angle_beta   90.00
_cell.angle_gamma   90.00
#
_symmetry.space_group_name_H-M   'P 1'
#
loop_
_entity.id
_entity.type
_entity.pdbx_description
1 polymer ?
#
loop_
_entity_poly.entity_id
_entity_poly.type
_entity_poly.pdbx_seq_one_letter_code
_entity_poly.pdbx_strand_id
1 'polypeptide(L)'
;MKFYFASSSKVWEDPAWVSGIVDAGFDGWEISADGNYRLDNETTFAGVKNTIKETGLDVSVHAPFSDLNPASINLPIWEETVNQLSVT
;
A
#
# COMPACT_ATOMS: atom_id res chain seq x y z
N MET A 1 21.62 5.09 -4.00
CA MET A 1 20.67 4.13 -3.41
C MET A 1 19.53 4.96 -2.84
N LYS A 2 18.28 4.59 -3.12
CA LYS A 2 17.10 5.31 -2.58
C LYS A 2 16.54 4.54 -1.39
N PHE A 3 16.10 5.23 -0.36
CA PHE A 3 15.56 4.67 0.88
C PHE A 3 14.08 4.98 1.01
N TYR A 4 13.28 3.94 1.26
CA TYR A 4 11.83 4.04 1.32
C TYR A 4 11.33 3.71 2.71
N PHE A 5 10.24 4.37 3.11
CA PHE A 5 9.53 4.04 4.34
C PHE A 5 8.34 3.12 4.04
N ALA A 6 8.31 1.93 4.64
CA ALA A 6 7.22 0.97 4.49
C ALA A 6 6.06 1.29 5.44
N SER A 7 4.87 1.41 4.86
CA SER A 7 3.63 1.79 5.58
C SER A 7 2.88 0.63 6.23
N SER A 8 3.47 -0.56 6.31
CA SER A 8 2.82 -1.76 6.87
C SER A 8 2.34 -1.59 8.32
N SER A 9 3.04 -0.78 9.11
CA SER A 9 2.65 -0.44 10.50
C SER A 9 1.53 0.60 10.60
N LYS A 10 1.15 1.22 9.49
CA LYS A 10 0.23 2.36 9.42
C LYS A 10 -0.97 2.14 8.50
N VAL A 11 -1.22 0.91 8.05
CA VAL A 11 -2.28 0.59 7.05
C VAL A 11 -3.70 1.00 7.46
N TRP A 12 -3.93 1.34 8.73
CA TRP A 12 -5.23 1.82 9.23
C TRP A 12 -5.25 3.33 9.56
N GLU A 13 -4.15 4.05 9.34
CA GLU A 13 -4.04 5.47 9.66
C GLU A 13 -4.55 6.38 8.53
N ASP A 14 -4.85 7.63 8.84
CA ASP A 14 -5.13 8.67 7.85
C ASP A 14 -3.82 9.08 7.12
N PRO A 15 -3.79 9.23 5.79
CA PRO A 15 -2.56 9.52 5.04
C PRO A 15 -1.87 10.86 5.39
N ALA A 16 -2.42 11.72 6.24
CA ALA A 16 -1.77 12.94 6.69
C ALA A 16 -0.35 12.73 7.27
N TRP A 17 -0.07 11.55 7.84
CA TRP A 17 1.26 11.22 8.38
C TRP A 17 2.36 11.11 7.30
N VAL A 18 2.00 10.94 6.02
CA VAL A 18 2.96 10.73 4.92
C VAL A 18 3.89 11.93 4.74
N SER A 19 3.45 13.14 5.08
CA SER A 19 4.31 14.34 5.15
C SER A 19 5.54 14.13 6.05
N GLY A 20 5.40 13.38 7.14
CA GLY A 20 6.49 13.04 8.04
C GLY A 20 7.56 12.13 7.42
N ILE A 21 7.27 11.43 6.32
CA ILE A 21 8.28 10.66 5.57
C ILE A 21 9.29 11.61 4.93
N VAL A 22 8.80 12.74 4.38
CA VAL A 22 9.64 13.80 3.80
C VAL A 22 10.50 14.42 4.89
N ASP A 23 9.90 14.79 6.02
CA ASP A 23 10.61 15.41 7.15
C ASP A 23 11.69 14.51 7.75
N ALA A 24 11.48 13.19 7.69
CA ALA A 24 12.44 12.19 8.14
C ALA A 24 13.57 11.91 7.13
N GLY A 25 13.52 12.50 5.92
CA GLY A 25 14.57 12.43 4.92
C GLY A 25 14.59 11.16 4.06
N PHE A 26 13.46 10.45 3.94
CA PHE A 26 13.33 9.31 3.01
C PHE A 26 13.10 9.79 1.58
N ASP A 27 13.53 8.98 0.61
CA ASP A 27 13.35 9.26 -0.82
C ASP A 27 11.95 8.86 -1.32
N GLY A 28 11.28 7.93 -0.63
CA GLY A 28 10.01 7.40 -1.09
C GLY A 28 9.14 6.73 -0.04
N TRP A 29 7.90 6.48 -0.44
CA TRP A 29 6.88 5.79 0.32
C TRP A 29 6.64 4.42 -0.31
N GLU A 30 6.83 3.36 0.47
CA GLU A 30 6.35 2.03 0.12
C GLU A 30 4.93 1.85 0.67
N ILE A 31 3.97 1.84 -0.24
CA ILE A 31 2.54 1.71 0.05
C ILE A 31 2.24 0.23 0.27
N SER A 32 1.83 -0.14 1.48
CA SER A 32 1.19 -1.43 1.72
C SER A 32 -0.27 -1.33 1.30
N ALA A 33 -0.64 -1.93 0.16
CA ALA A 33 -1.97 -1.84 -0.45
C ALA A 33 -3.03 -2.66 0.32
N ASP A 34 -3.13 -2.40 1.62
CA ASP A 34 -3.95 -3.11 2.59
C ASP A 34 -4.66 -2.08 3.48
N GLY A 35 -5.66 -2.51 4.24
CA GLY A 35 -6.47 -1.63 5.09
C GLY A 35 -7.03 -0.39 4.37
N ASN A 36 -6.76 0.79 4.92
CA ASN A 36 -7.20 2.09 4.37
C ASN A 36 -6.43 2.51 3.11
N TYR A 37 -5.38 1.78 2.70
CA TYR A 37 -4.59 2.08 1.50
C TYR A 37 -4.83 1.10 0.36
N ARG A 38 -5.95 0.39 0.40
CA ARG A 38 -6.42 -0.41 -0.73
C ARG A 38 -6.58 0.42 -2.00
N LEU A 39 -5.87 0.02 -3.05
CA LEU A 39 -5.76 0.79 -4.30
C LEU A 39 -6.79 0.42 -5.37
N ASP A 40 -7.60 -0.61 -5.12
CA ASP A 40 -8.76 -0.97 -5.94
C ASP A 40 -9.99 -0.07 -5.66
N ASN A 41 -9.97 0.69 -4.57
CA ASN A 41 -10.96 1.71 -4.27
C ASN A 41 -10.57 3.05 -4.93
N GLU A 42 -11.42 3.57 -5.82
CA GLU A 42 -11.13 4.79 -6.58
C GLU A 42 -10.90 6.03 -5.70
N THR A 43 -11.66 6.19 -4.62
CA THR A 43 -11.52 7.33 -3.69
C THR A 43 -10.16 7.27 -2.99
N THR A 44 -9.78 6.09 -2.52
CA THR A 44 -8.50 5.85 -1.85
C THR A 44 -7.35 6.08 -2.83
N PHE A 45 -7.44 5.51 -4.02
CA PHE A 45 -6.43 5.68 -5.07
C PHE A 45 -6.24 7.16 -5.48
N ALA A 46 -7.33 7.93 -5.58
CA ALA A 46 -7.27 9.36 -5.84
C ALA A 46 -6.59 10.13 -4.70
N GLY A 47 -6.91 9.79 -3.44
CA GLY A 47 -6.27 10.35 -2.26
C GLY A 47 -4.76 10.10 -2.25
N VAL A 48 -4.35 8.84 -2.42
CA VAL A 48 -2.95 8.42 -2.52
C VAL A 48 -2.22 9.19 -3.63
N LYS A 49 -2.82 9.29 -4.82
CA LYS A 49 -2.26 10.09 -5.93
C LYS A 49 -2.03 11.55 -5.57
N ASN A 50 -2.97 12.17 -4.84
CA ASN A 50 -2.82 13.56 -4.42
C ASN A 50 -1.70 13.71 -3.39
N THR A 51 -1.63 12.83 -2.40
CA THR A 51 -0.54 12.81 -1.41
C THR A 51 0.82 12.67 -2.07
N ILE A 52 0.96 11.79 -3.08
CA ILE A 52 2.21 11.64 -3.84
C ILE A 52 2.58 12.94 -4.57
N LYS A 53 1.60 13.60 -5.20
CA LYS A 53 1.84 14.88 -5.89
C LYS A 53 2.25 16.00 -4.94
N GLU A 54 1.66 16.06 -3.76
CA GLU A 54 1.93 17.10 -2.75
C GLU A 54 3.29 16.91 -2.09
N THR A 55 3.67 15.66 -1.82
CA THR A 55 4.94 15.34 -1.12
C THR A 55 6.13 15.21 -2.06
N GLY A 56 5.90 14.85 -3.33
CA GLY A 56 6.96 14.60 -4.31
C GLY A 56 7.77 13.33 -4.03
N LEU A 57 7.31 12.46 -3.14
CA LEU A 57 7.95 11.19 -2.81
C LEU A 57 7.89 10.22 -4.00
N ASP A 58 8.96 9.46 -4.22
CA ASP A 58 8.88 8.28 -5.07
C ASP A 58 8.01 7.20 -4.42
N VAL A 59 7.52 6.25 -5.22
CA VAL A 59 6.57 5.24 -4.74
C VAL A 59 6.95 3.84 -5.18
N SER A 60 6.83 2.89 -4.25
CA SER A 60 6.69 1.46 -4.51
C SER A 60 5.39 0.96 -3.87
N VAL A 61 4.90 -0.19 -4.33
CA VAL A 61 3.67 -0.80 -3.80
C VAL A 61 3.97 -2.23 -3.39
N HIS A 62 3.64 -2.56 -2.15
CA HIS A 62 3.51 -3.92 -1.67
C HIS A 62 2.06 -4.36 -1.80
N ALA A 63 1.84 -5.53 -2.40
CA ALA A 63 0.51 -6.10 -2.57
C ALA A 63 -0.18 -6.38 -1.21
N PRO A 64 -1.51 -6.48 -1.13
CA PRO A 64 -2.19 -6.90 0.09
C PRO A 64 -1.66 -8.25 0.58
N PHE A 65 -1.63 -8.44 1.91
CA PHE A 65 -1.08 -9.65 2.50
C PHE A 65 -1.87 -10.15 3.70
N SER A 66 -2.71 -9.31 4.31
CA SER A 66 -3.52 -9.71 5.46
C SER A 66 -4.49 -10.82 5.06
N ASP A 67 -4.45 -11.92 5.80
CA ASP A 67 -5.30 -13.11 5.60
C ASP A 67 -5.17 -13.80 4.22
N LEU A 68 -4.12 -13.48 3.45
CA LEU A 68 -3.82 -14.09 2.16
C LEU A 68 -2.68 -15.10 2.25
N ASN A 69 -2.75 -16.16 1.45
CA ASN A 69 -1.70 -17.16 1.36
C ASN A 69 -1.64 -17.80 -0.03
N PRO A 70 -0.68 -17.40 -0.88
CA PRO A 70 -0.54 -17.94 -2.23
C PRO A 70 -0.04 -19.39 -2.25
N ALA A 71 0.45 -19.90 -1.11
CA ALA A 71 0.85 -21.29 -0.92
C ALA A 71 -0.20 -22.10 -0.13
N SER A 72 -1.43 -21.59 -0.01
CA SER A 72 -2.49 -22.28 0.73
C SER A 72 -2.91 -23.58 0.05
N ILE A 73 -2.98 -24.65 0.83
CA ILE A 73 -3.64 -25.92 0.41
C ILE A 73 -5.17 -25.85 0.56
N ASN A 74 -5.68 -24.85 1.29
CA ASN A 74 -7.10 -24.55 1.38
C ASN A 74 -7.47 -23.73 0.14
N LEU A 75 -8.22 -24.37 -0.77
CA LEU A 75 -8.56 -23.80 -2.08
C LEU A 75 -9.29 -22.46 -1.97
N PRO A 76 -10.35 -22.29 -1.14
CA PRO A 76 -10.98 -20.98 -0.92
C PRO A 76 -10.00 -19.86 -0.53
N ILE A 77 -9.02 -20.12 0.34
CA ILE A 77 -8.01 -19.10 0.73
C ILE A 77 -7.09 -18.78 -0.44
N TRP A 78 -6.70 -19.79 -1.21
CA TRP A 78 -5.86 -19.59 -2.38
C TRP A 78 -6.57 -18.79 -3.47
N GLU A 79 -7.84 -19.12 -3.76
CA GLU A 79 -8.67 -18.41 -4.73
C GLU A 79 -8.83 -16.94 -4.34
N GLU A 80 -9.15 -16.67 -3.07
CA GLU A 80 -9.24 -15.30 -2.57
C GLU A 80 -7.90 -14.55 -2.69
N THR A 81 -6.78 -15.23 -2.41
CA THR A 81 -5.45 -14.65 -2.63
C THR A 81 -5.22 -14.25 -4.08
N VAL A 82 -5.59 -15.12 -5.04
CA VAL A 82 -5.46 -14.80 -6.47
C VAL A 82 -6.36 -13.64 -6.87
N ASN A 83 -7.61 -13.63 -6.40
CA ASN A 83 -8.57 -12.55 -6.69
C ASN A 83 -8.08 -11.19 -6.21
N GLN A 84 -7.50 -11.14 -5.00
CA GLN A 84 -6.99 -9.90 -4.40
C GLN A 84 -5.74 -9.36 -5.10
N LEU A 85 -4.97 -10.22 -5.76
CA LEU A 85 -3.73 -9.86 -6.45
C LEU A 85 -3.91 -9.63 -7.96
N SER A 86 -5.06 -9.99 -8.52
CA SER A 86 -5.31 -9.95 -9.95
C SER A 86 -6.29 -8.84 -10.32
N VAL A 87 -6.00 -8.11 -11.39
CA VAL A 87 -7.00 -7.23 -12.03
C VAL A 87 -7.81 -8.11 -12.97
N THR A 88 -9.07 -8.37 -12.62
CA THR A 88 -9.99 -9.13 -13.47
C THR A 88 -10.74 -8.21 -14.41
#